data_AF-A0A355IMI1-F1
#
_entry.id   AF-A0A355IMI1-F1
#
_cell.length_a   1.000
_cell.length_b   1.000
_cell.length_c   1.000
_cell.angle_alpha   90.00
_cell.angle_beta   90.00
_cell.angle_gamma   90.00
#
_symmetry.space_group_name_H-M   'P 1'
#
loop_
_entity.id
_entity.type
_entity.pdbx_description
1 polymer ?
#
loop_
_entity_poly.entity_id
_entity_poly.type
_entity_poly.pdbx_seq_one_letter_code
_entity_poly.pdbx_strand_id
1 'polypeptide(L)' 'MHLVFGLVFELPMVALILGKMGLISRAFFKRWRRHAIVLLVFLAALITPTGDPFTLALVSVPLYLLYELSALLVKNE' A
#
# COMPACT_ATOMS: atom_id res chain seq x y z
N MET A 1 -18.46 -1.31 -3.58
CA MET A 1 -17.35 -0.72 -2.78
C MET A 1 -16.62 -1.72 -1.86
N HIS A 2 -17.04 -2.99 -1.73
CA HIS A 2 -16.35 -3.97 -0.86
C HIS A 2 -15.21 -4.76 -1.54
N LEU A 3 -15.28 -4.99 -2.85
CA LEU A 3 -14.25 -5.74 -3.59
C LEU A 3 -12.87 -5.08 -3.61
N VAL A 4 -12.84 -3.74 -3.67
CA VAL A 4 -11.59 -2.99 -3.73
C VAL A 4 -10.79 -3.13 -2.44
N PHE A 5 -11.47 -3.09 -1.28
CA PHE A 5 -10.82 -3.36 0.00
C PHE A 5 -10.23 -4.78 0.04
N GLY A 6 -10.98 -5.80 -0.42
CA GLY A 6 -10.47 -7.17 -0.49
C GLY A 6 -9.20 -7.30 -1.33
N LEU A 7 -9.17 -6.67 -2.51
CA LEU A 7 -7.99 -6.65 -3.38
C LEU A 7 -6.78 -5.94 -2.74
N VAL A 8 -7.01 -4.83 -2.04
CA VAL A 8 -5.93 -4.12 -1.35
C VAL A 8 -5.34 -4.97 -0.21
N PHE A 9 -6.18 -5.71 0.53
CA PHE A 9 -5.71 -6.63 1.57
C PHE A 9 -4.84 -7.78 1.03
N GLU A 10 -4.88 -8.04 -0.28
CA GLU A 10 -4.02 -9.03 -0.94
C GLU A 10 -2.59 -8.52 -1.22
N LEU A 11 -2.41 -7.19 -1.30
CA LEU A 11 -1.11 -6.54 -1.51
C LEU A 11 0.02 -7.06 -0.60
N PRO A 12 -0.15 -7.23 0.73
CA PRO A 12 0.90 -7.79 1.59
C PRO A 12 1.29 -9.23 1.24
N MET A 13 0.36 -10.08 0.84
CA MET A 13 0.68 -11.43 0.37
C MET A 13 1.45 -11.40 -0.95
N VAL A 14 1.03 -10.57 -1.90
CA VAL A 14 1.73 -10.42 -3.18
C VAL A 14 3.14 -9.88 -2.96
N ALA A 15 3.30 -8.86 -2.13
CA ALA A 15 4.60 -8.30 -1.77
C ALA A 15 5.52 -9.32 -1.11
N LEU A 16 4.98 -10.19 -0.24
CA LEU A 16 5.73 -11.29 0.35
C LEU A 16 6.26 -12.28 -0.69
N ILE A 17 5.43 -12.66 -1.66
CA ILE A 17 5.81 -13.60 -2.72
C ILE A 17 6.90 -12.97 -3.60
N LEU A 18 6.70 -11.73 -4.03
CA LEU A 18 7.68 -10.98 -4.82
C LEU A 18 8.99 -10.77 -4.07
N GLY A 19 8.92 -10.53 -2.75
CA GLY A 19 10.09 -10.41 -1.89
C GLY A 19 10.87 -11.72 -1.77
N LYS A 20 10.15 -12.85 -1.64
CA LYS A 20 10.76 -14.19 -1.67
C LYS A 20 11.40 -14.56 -3.01
N MET A 21 10.90 -13.99 -4.11
CA MET A 21 11.49 -14.15 -5.44
C MET A 21 12.71 -13.23 -5.66
N GLY A 22 13.05 -12.36 -4.71
CA GLY A 22 14.15 -11.39 -4.83
C GLY A 22 13.83 -10.18 -5.71
N LEU A 23 12.56 -10.00 -6.12
CA LEU A 23 12.15 -8.89 -7.01
C LEU A 23 12.00 -7.57 -6.26
N ILE A 24 11.65 -7.62 -4.97
CA ILE A 24 11.51 -6.44 -4.12
C ILE A 24 12.22 -6.66 -2.79
N SER A 25 12.96 -5.66 -2.32
CA SER A 25 13.63 -5.68 -1.01
C SER A 25 13.09 -4.59 -0.11
N ARG A 26 13.34 -4.70 1.20
CA ARG A 26 12.95 -3.66 2.16
C ARG A 26 13.59 -2.29 1.87
N ALA A 27 14.76 -2.27 1.23
CA ALA A 27 15.41 -1.03 0.79
C ALA A 27 14.63 -0.37 -0.36
N PHE A 28 14.03 -1.17 -1.25
CA PHE A 28 13.14 -0.68 -2.30
C PHE A 28 11.93 0.04 -1.71
N PHE A 29 11.27 -0.56 -0.70
CA PHE A 29 10.17 0.07 0.02
C PHE A 29 10.59 1.40 0.65
N LYS A 30 11.72 1.46 1.36
CA LYS A 30 12.21 2.71 1.97
C LYS A 30 12.50 3.80 0.92
N ARG A 31 13.12 3.46 -0.21
CA ARG A 31 13.43 4.41 -1.29
C ARG A 31 12.17 4.93 -1.97
N TRP A 32 11.14 4.10 -2.11
CA TRP A 32 9.90 4.43 -2.81
C TRP A 32 8.78 4.96 -1.89
N ARG A 33 8.99 5.12 -0.57
CA ARG A 33 7.97 5.64 0.37
C ARG A 33 7.23 6.88 -0.12
N ARG A 34 7.94 7.89 -0.62
CA ARG A 34 7.32 9.14 -1.11
C ARG A 34 6.38 8.91 -2.30
N HIS A 35 6.74 8.00 -3.21
CA HIS A 35 5.93 7.66 -4.36
C HIS A 35 4.73 6.80 -3.94
N ALA A 36 4.94 5.87 -3.00
CA ALA A 36 3.87 5.05 -2.44
C ALA A 36 2.80 5.92 -1.78
N ILE A 37 3.17 6.92 -0.97
CA ILE A 37 2.20 7.82 -0.33
C ILE A 37 1.35 8.55 -1.37
N VAL A 38 1.98 9.14 -2.40
CA VAL A 38 1.24 9.84 -3.47
C VAL A 38 0.31 8.89 -4.22
N LEU A 39 0.78 7.68 -4.53
CA LEU A 39 0.00 6.68 -5.27
C LEU A 39 -1.16 6.13 -4.44
N LEU A 40 -0.99 5.93 -3.13
CA LEU A 40 -2.04 5.49 -2.21
C LEU A 40 -3.10 6.57 -2.00
N VAL A 41 -2.71 7.84 -1.90
CA VAL A 41 -3.66 8.97 -1.84
C VAL A 41 -4.43 9.11 -3.15
N PHE A 42 -3.76 8.94 -4.29
CA PHE A 42 -4.41 8.94 -5.60
C PHE A 42 -5.42 7.79 -5.74
N LEU A 43 -5.04 6.57 -5.34
CA LEU A 43 -5.96 5.43 -5.31
C LEU A 43 -7.12 5.68 -4.35
N ALA A 44 -6.86 6.23 -3.15
CA ALA A 44 -7.91 6.59 -2.21
C ALA A 44 -8.91 7.57 -2.84
N ALA A 45 -8.44 8.59 -3.57
CA ALA A 45 -9.29 9.55 -4.27
C ALA A 45 -10.13 8.94 -5.39
N LEU A 46 -9.63 7.90 -6.05
CA LEU A 46 -10.38 7.18 -7.07
C LEU A 46 -11.48 6.29 -6.45
N ILE A 47 -11.24 5.79 -5.23
CA ILE A 47 -12.15 4.90 -4.51
C ILE A 47 -13.22 5.69 -3.76
N THR A 48 -12.88 6.85 -3.19
CA THR A 48 -13.79 7.67 -2.41
C THR A 48 -14.62 8.60 -3.30
N PRO A 49 -15.95 8.52 -3.26
CA PRO A 49 -16.80 9.35 -4.12
C PRO A 49 -16.86 10.83 -3.70
N THR A 50 -16.53 11.15 -2.43
CA THR A 50 -16.67 12.49 -1.87
C THR A 50 -15.42 13.37 -2.04
N GLY A 51 -14.25 12.78 -2.27
CA GLY A 51 -12.99 13.49 -2.56
C GLY A 51 -12.53 14.49 -1.48
N ASP A 52 -13.13 14.51 -0.30
CA ASP A 52 -12.79 15.45 0.77
C ASP A 52 -11.50 15.02 1.51
N PRO A 53 -10.67 15.98 1.98
CA PRO A 53 -9.36 15.66 2.59
C PRO A 53 -9.46 14.75 3.82
N PHE A 54 -10.55 14.83 4.58
CA PHE A 54 -10.75 14.03 5.79
C PHE A 54 -11.01 12.57 5.44
N THR A 55 -11.94 12.30 4.53
CA THR A 55 -12.24 10.94 4.05
C THR A 55 -11.06 10.34 3.30
N LEU A 56 -10.33 11.15 2.53
CA LEU A 56 -9.07 10.74 1.90
C LEU A 56 -8.01 10.30 2.90
N ALA A 57 -7.81 11.09 3.96
CA ALA A 57 -6.91 10.71 5.05
C ALA A 57 -7.37 9.40 5.71
N LEU A 58 -8.67 9.27 5.99
CA LEU A 58 -9.25 8.09 6.62
C LEU A 58 -9.04 6.80 5.81
N VAL A 59 -9.10 6.88 4.48
CA VAL A 59 -8.87 5.72 3.59
C VAL A 59 -7.38 5.52 3.29
N SER A 60 -6.60 6.58 3.12
CA SER A 60 -5.15 6.46 2.84
C SER A 60 -4.36 5.92 4.03
N VAL A 61 -4.77 6.15 5.27
CA VAL A 61 -4.14 5.60 6.48
C VAL A 61 -4.09 4.07 6.47
N PRO A 62 -5.20 3.32 6.35
CA PRO A 62 -5.16 1.86 6.31
C PRO A 62 -4.42 1.33 5.06
N LEU A 63 -4.50 2.03 3.92
CA LEU A 63 -3.72 1.68 2.73
C LEU A 63 -2.20 1.79 2.98
N TYR A 64 -1.77 2.88 3.61
CA TYR A 64 -0.37 3.09 3.98
C TYR A 64 0.11 2.08 5.02
N LEU A 65 -0.75 1.73 5.99
CA LEU A 65 -0.46 0.69 6.97
C LEU A 65 -0.21 -0.66 6.30
N LEU A 66 -1.01 -1.04 5.30
CA LEU A 66 -0.81 -2.26 4.53
C LEU A 66 0.50 -2.24 3.74
N TYR A 67 0.88 -1.10 3.16
CA TYR A 67 2.17 -0.92 2.51
C TYR A 67 3.34 -1.08 3.50
N GLU A 68 3.22 -0.52 4.69
CA GLU A 68 4.26 -0.60 5.72
C GLU A 68 4.36 -2.02 6.31
N LEU A 69 3.22 -2.72 6.46
CA LEU A 69 3.16 -4.13 6.83
C LEU A 69 3.85 -4.99 5.77
N SER A 70 3.58 -4.74 4.48
CA SER A 70 4.25 -5.40 3.36
C SER A 70 5.78 -5.21 3.44
N ALA A 71 6.23 -3.99 3.71
CA ALA A 71 7.64 -3.66 3.86
C ALA A 71 8.31 -4.33 5.09
N LEU A 72 7.54 -4.60 6.16
CA LEU A 72 8.01 -5.32 7.34
C LEU A 72 8.10 -6.83 7.10
N LEU A 73 7.17 -7.37 6.32
CA LEU A 73 7.09 -8.78 5.98
C LEU A 73 8.19 -9.22 5.00
N VAL A 74 8.59 -8.33 4.08
CA VAL A 74 9.75 -8.58 3.20
C VAL A 74 11.05 -8.52 4.02
N LYS A 75 11.70 -9.67 4.16
CA LYS A 75 12.93 -9.82 4.94
C LYS A 75 14.07 -9.04 4.28
N ASN A 76 14.88 -8.37 5.11
CA ASN A 76 16.16 -7.81 4.70
C ASN A 76 17.06 -8.97 4.30
N GLU A 77 17.37 -9.11 3.01
CA GLU A 77 18.66 -9.68 2.60
C GLU A 77 19.70 -8.57 2.59
#